data_AF-A0A523SDK9-F1
#
_entry.id   AF-A0A523SDK9-F1
#
_cell.length_a   1.000
_cell.length_b   1.000
_cell.length_c   1.000
_cell.angle_alpha   90.00
_cell.angle_beta   90.00
_cell.angle_gamma   90.00
#
_symmetry.space_group_name_H-M   'P 1'
#
loop_
_entity.id
_entity.type
_entity.pdbx_description
1 polymer ?
#
loop_
_entity_poly.entity_id
_entity_poly.type
_entity_poly.pdbx_seq_one_letter_code
_entity_poly.pdbx_strand_id
1 'polypeptide(L)' 'IGFDDIALASFISQRLTTLAQPNHEMGAIAVKLLVERIKEKNKPSTKIILPVHLVVRESC' A
#
# COMPACT_ATOMS: atom_id res chain seq x y z
N ILE A 1 -0.09 17.19 4.46
CA ILE A 1 0.37 15.81 4.18
C ILE A 1 -0.80 14.85 4.38
N GLY A 2 -1.11 14.02 3.40
CA GLY A 2 -2.17 12.99 3.41
C GLY A 2 -1.62 11.56 3.39
N PHE A 3 -2.48 10.58 3.08
CA PHE A 3 -2.18 9.14 3.07
C PHE A 3 -2.69 8.46 1.79
N ASP A 4 -2.16 7.28 1.47
CA ASP A 4 -2.51 6.36 0.36
C ASP A 4 -2.21 6.77 -1.08
N ASP A 5 -1.97 8.04 -1.35
CA ASP A 5 -1.88 8.58 -2.71
C ASP A 5 -3.05 8.18 -3.62
N ILE A 6 -4.28 8.29 -3.08
CA ILE A 6 -5.49 8.05 -3.88
C ILE A 6 -5.53 8.97 -5.11
N ALA A 7 -6.24 8.55 -6.17
CA ALA A 7 -6.32 9.31 -7.42
C ALA A 7 -6.63 10.81 -7.21
N LEU A 8 -7.59 11.11 -6.33
CA LEU A 8 -7.99 12.48 -6.01
C LEU A 8 -6.84 13.37 -5.50
N ALA A 9 -5.85 12.79 -4.82
CA ALA A 9 -4.69 13.52 -4.30
C ALA A 9 -3.89 14.25 -5.40
N SER A 10 -3.96 13.76 -6.64
CA SER A 10 -3.28 14.35 -7.80
C SER A 10 -4.16 15.27 -8.65
N PHE A 11 -5.48 15.32 -8.42
CA PHE A 11 -6.43 16.03 -9.30
C PHE A 11 -7.08 17.26 -8.67
N ILE A 12 -6.97 17.45 -7.35
CA ILE A 12 -7.49 18.65 -6.71
C ILE A 12 -6.64 19.89 -7.03
N SER A 13 -7.25 21.08 -6.90
CA SER A 13 -6.63 22.37 -7.23
C SER A 13 -5.29 22.61 -6.54
N GLN A 14 -5.11 22.08 -5.33
CA GLN A 14 -3.83 22.03 -4.62
C GLN A 14 -3.44 20.58 -4.37
N ARG A 15 -2.65 19.95 -5.26
CA ARG A 15 -2.36 18.52 -5.16
C ARG A 15 -1.67 18.19 -3.82
N LEU A 16 -2.05 17.05 -3.25
CA LEU A 16 -1.70 16.68 -1.88
C LEU A 16 -0.35 15.97 -1.81
N THR A 17 0.56 16.47 -0.97
CA THR A 17 1.71 15.70 -0.48
C THR A 17 1.19 14.54 0.36
N THR A 18 1.63 13.30 0.13
CA THR A 18 1.03 12.11 0.74
C THR A 18 2.04 10.97 0.93
N LEU A 19 1.82 10.12 1.94
CA LEU A 19 2.53 8.85 2.09
C LEU A 19 1.86 7.80 1.20
N ALA A 20 2.53 7.46 0.09
CA ALA A 20 2.07 6.45 -0.85
C ALA A 20 2.39 5.05 -0.35
N GLN A 21 1.35 4.23 -0.22
CA GLN A 21 1.47 2.81 0.10
C GLN A 21 1.62 1.97 -1.17
N PRO A 22 2.41 0.88 -1.15
CA PRO A 22 2.58 -0.03 -2.29
C PRO A 22 1.36 -0.95 -2.43
N ASN A 23 0.17 -0.38 -2.66
CA ASN A 23 -1.12 -1.06 -2.59
C ASN A 23 -1.22 -2.29 -3.52
N HIS A 24 -0.67 -2.19 -4.73
CA HIS A 24 -0.67 -3.30 -5.68
C HIS A 24 0.19 -4.48 -5.19
N GLU A 25 1.41 -4.20 -4.73
CA GLU A 25 2.30 -5.22 -4.18
C GLU A 25 1.72 -5.85 -2.91
N MET A 26 1.15 -5.03 -2.03
CA MET A 26 0.48 -5.47 -0.81
C MET A 26 -0.67 -6.45 -1.13
N GLY A 27 -1.50 -6.14 -2.12
CA GLY A 27 -2.57 -7.02 -2.59
C GLY A 27 -2.05 -8.34 -3.17
N ALA A 28 -1.02 -8.27 -4.03
CA ALA A 28 -0.41 -9.47 -4.62
C ALA A 28 0.19 -10.40 -3.55
N ILE A 29 0.90 -9.84 -2.58
CA ILE A 29 1.47 -10.60 -1.45
C ILE A 29 0.36 -11.19 -0.58
N ALA A 30 -0.69 -10.43 -0.27
CA ALA A 30 -1.80 -10.91 0.54
C ALA A 30 -2.49 -12.13 -0.11
N VAL A 31 -2.78 -12.06 -1.41
CA VAL A 31 -3.37 -13.20 -2.14
C VAL A 31 -2.43 -14.39 -2.18
N LYS A 32 -1.13 -14.17 -2.41
CA LYS A 32 -0.12 -15.24 -2.37
C LYS A 32 -0.12 -15.95 -1.02
N LEU A 33 -0.04 -15.20 0.09
CA LEU A 33 -0.05 -15.76 1.44
C LEU A 33 -1.36 -16.51 1.74
N LEU A 34 -2.50 -16.00 1.27
CA LEU A 34 -3.80 -16.67 1.40
C LEU A 34 -3.80 -18.03 0.67
N VAL A 35 -3.34 -18.07 -0.58
CA VAL A 35 -3.28 -19.31 -1.38
C VAL A 35 -2.34 -20.32 -0.71
N GLU A 36 -1.19 -19.89 -0.20
CA GLU A 36 -0.27 -20.76 0.54
C GLU A 36 -0.92 -21.33 1.80
N ARG A 37 -1.68 -20.53 2.55
CA ARG A 37 -2.41 -20.96 3.75
C ARG A 37 -3.53 -21.96 3.43
N ILE A 38 -4.22 -21.79 2.30
CA ILE A 38 -5.27 -22.72 1.87
C ILE A 38 -4.67 -24.09 1.56
N LYS A 39 -3.49 -24.13 0.93
CA LYS A 39 -2.76 -25.38 0.62
C LYS A 39 -2.17 -26.03 1.87
N GLU A 40 -1.67 -25.22 2.80
CA GLU A 40 -1.03 -25.68 4.04
C GLU A 40 -1.67 -25.00 5.26
N LYS A 41 -2.77 -25.58 5.76
CA LYS A 41 -3.57 -24.99 6.85
C LYS A 41 -2.77 -24.70 8.13
N ASN A 42 -1.75 -25.52 8.40
CA ASN A 42 -0.90 -25.43 9.60
C ASN A 42 0.32 -24.52 9.41
N LYS A 43 0.44 -23.82 8.27
CA LYS A 43 1.55 -22.89 8.03
C LYS A 43 1.53 -21.76 9.06
N PRO A 44 2.67 -21.40 9.68
CA PRO A 44 2.76 -20.28 10.61
C PRO A 44 2.33 -18.95 9.99
N SER A 45 1.90 -18.01 10.82
CA SER A 45 1.63 -16.65 10.37
C SER A 45 2.90 -15.99 9.83
N THR A 46 2.78 -15.28 8.71
CA THR A 46 3.88 -14.55 8.09
C THR A 46 3.64 -13.06 8.28
N LYS A 47 4.66 -12.32 8.73
CA LYS A 47 4.65 -10.86 8.81
C LYS A 47 5.61 -10.31 7.75
N ILE A 48 5.10 -9.44 6.88
CA ILE A 48 5.88 -8.76 5.84
C ILE A 48 5.68 -7.27 6.04
N ILE A 49 6.78 -6.50 5.98
CA ILE A 49 6.77 -5.04 6.06
C ILE A 49 7.22 -4.53 4.69
N LEU A 50 6.39 -3.69 4.06
CA LEU A 50 6.69 -3.10 2.76
C LEU A 50 7.10 -1.63 2.93
N PRO A 51 8.05 -1.14 2.12
CA PRO A 51 8.44 0.25 2.16
C PRO A 51 7.31 1.15 1.65
N VAL A 52 7.12 2.28 2.32
CA VAL A 52 6.28 3.40 1.85
C VAL A 52 7.18 4.54 1.39
N HIS A 53 6.66 5.43 0.55
CA HIS A 53 7.39 6.61 0.10
C HIS A 53 6.54 7.87 0.22
N LEU A 54 7.19 8.99 0.52
CA LEU A 54 6.55 10.30 0.56
C LEU A 54 6.53 10.89 -0.85
N VAL A 55 5.33 11.20 -1.35
CA VAL A 55 5.12 11.92 -2.60
C VAL A 55 4.89 13.38 -2.27
N VAL A 56 5.84 14.25 -2.64
CA VAL A 56 5.78 15.69 -2.36
C VAL A 56 5.09 16.41 -3.52
N ARG A 57 4.14 17.29 -3.18
CA ARG A 57 3.29 18.10 -4.07
C ARG A 57 3.02 19.47 -3.42
N GLU A 58 2.13 20.26 -4.02
CA GLU A 58 1.89 21.67 -3.69
C GLU A 58 1.34 21.95 -2.28
N SER A 59 0.77 20.95 -1.60
CA SER A 59 0.19 21.18 -0.26
C SER A 59 1.20 21.33 0.88
N CYS A 60 2.51 21.22 0.62
CA CYS A 60 3.60 21.40 1.59
C CYS A 60 4.80 22.09 0.96
#